data_AF-A0A2V1IUI4-F1
#
_entry.id   AF-A0A2V1IUI4-F1
#
_cell.length_a   1.000
_cell.length_b   1.000
_cell.length_c   1.000
_cell.angle_alpha   90.00
_cell.angle_beta   90.00
_cell.angle_gamma   90.00
#
_symmetry.space_group_name_H-M   'P 1'
#
loop_
_entity.id
_entity.type
_entity.pdbx_description
1 polymer ?
#
loop_
_entity_poly.entity_id
_entity_poly.type
_entity_poly.pdbx_seq_one_letter_code
_entity_poly.pdbx_strand_id
1 'polypeptide(L)'
;MKRLLQLLILFLCPLFYSEVRADAYCITVNLTQQESIDDPYKQPSPSKGHRSLPSPIVCVIDFSKGTVQTTLTSEIISYEIWDSDGTALVAQYIDEPDFVGLLCDVSGLYQLRFITESYQYIGYIELPGK
;
A
#
# COMPACT_ATOMS: atom_id res chain seq x y z
N MET A 1 17.98 26.17 -46.85
CA MET A 1 16.91 25.36 -46.21
C MET A 1 17.39 24.58 -44.97
N LYS A 2 18.56 23.92 -44.98
CA LYS A 2 19.06 23.17 -43.79
C LYS A 2 19.35 24.04 -42.54
N ARG A 3 19.82 25.28 -42.70
CA ARG A 3 20.11 26.19 -41.57
C ARG A 3 18.87 26.81 -40.90
N LEU A 4 17.75 26.90 -41.62
CA LEU A 4 16.47 27.33 -41.03
C LEU A 4 15.83 26.22 -40.19
N LEU A 5 16.00 24.95 -40.60
CA LEU A 5 15.48 23.79 -39.88
C LEU A 5 16.20 23.58 -38.52
N GLN A 6 17.50 23.87 -38.46
CA GLN A 6 18.29 23.74 -37.23
C GLN A 6 17.91 24.77 -36.15
N LEU A 7 17.45 25.97 -36.54
CA LEU A 7 16.97 26.98 -35.61
C LEU A 7 15.59 26.65 -35.01
N LEU A 8 14.76 25.89 -35.72
CA LEU A 8 13.41 25.53 -35.26
C LEU A 8 13.44 24.45 -34.16
N ILE A 9 14.44 23.55 -34.17
CA ILE A 9 14.58 22.45 -33.21
C ILE A 9 15.06 22.94 -31.83
N LEU A 10 15.80 24.05 -31.78
CA LEU A 10 16.33 24.64 -30.54
C LEU A 10 15.30 25.50 -29.78
N PHE A 11 14.22 25.90 -30.43
CA PHE A 11 13.19 26.77 -29.83
C PHE A 11 11.98 25.99 -29.25
N LEU A 12 11.87 24.69 -29.53
CA LEU A 12 10.79 23.82 -29.04
C LEU A 12 11.10 23.10 -27.72
N CYS A 13 12.30 23.28 -27.15
CA CYS A 13 12.83 22.43 -26.07
C CYS A 13 13.02 23.09 -24.68
N PRO A 14 12.17 24.04 -24.23
CA PRO A 14 12.00 24.14 -22.77
C PRO A 14 10.56 24.47 -22.34
N LEU A 15 9.52 23.81 -22.89
CA LEU A 15 8.14 24.00 -22.41
C LEU A 15 7.58 22.85 -21.56
N PHE A 16 8.39 21.83 -21.25
CA PHE A 16 7.96 20.73 -20.37
C PHE A 16 9.03 20.37 -19.33
N TYR A 17 9.58 21.38 -18.65
CA TYR A 17 10.08 21.17 -17.29
C TYR A 17 9.00 21.66 -16.32
N SER A 18 7.87 20.96 -16.32
CA SER A 18 7.04 20.96 -15.12
C SER A 18 7.80 20.12 -14.10
N GLU A 19 8.51 20.78 -13.19
CA GLU A 19 8.84 20.16 -11.91
C GLU A 19 7.51 19.84 -11.23
N VAL A 20 7.01 18.63 -11.47
CA VAL A 20 5.98 18.04 -10.62
C VAL A 20 6.64 17.91 -9.25
N ARG A 21 6.44 18.92 -8.40
CA ARG A 21 6.57 18.73 -6.97
C ARG A 21 5.46 17.75 -6.61
N ALA A 22 5.77 16.45 -6.67
CA ALA A 22 5.03 15.47 -5.92
C ALA A 22 5.19 15.91 -4.45
N ASP A 23 4.19 16.61 -3.94
CA ASP A 23 4.11 16.83 -2.51
C ASP A 23 4.13 15.44 -1.87
N ALA A 24 5.05 15.22 -0.93
CA ALA A 24 5.29 13.91 -0.37
C ALA A 24 4.03 13.47 0.40
N TYR A 25 3.16 12.73 -0.29
CA TYR A 25 1.90 12.26 0.25
C TYR A 25 2.12 10.87 0.83
N CYS A 26 2.07 10.78 2.16
CA CYS A 26 2.20 9.53 2.89
C CYS A 26 1.02 9.34 3.84
N ILE A 27 0.55 8.10 3.97
CA ILE A 27 -0.44 7.72 4.97
C ILE A 27 0.17 6.67 5.90
N THR A 28 0.00 6.86 7.20
CA THR A 28 0.34 5.86 8.21
C THR A 28 -0.88 5.02 8.56
N VAL A 29 -0.75 3.70 8.47
CA VAL A 29 -1.79 2.71 8.78
C VAL A 29 -1.28 1.83 9.91
N ASN A 30 -2.10 1.67 10.95
CA ASN A 30 -1.85 0.69 11.99
C ASN A 30 -2.47 -0.65 11.60
N LEU A 31 -1.65 -1.70 11.60
CA LEU A 31 -2.05 -3.06 11.30
C LEU A 31 -2.17 -3.88 12.59
N THR A 32 -3.23 -4.68 12.66
CA THR A 32 -3.47 -5.65 13.73
C THR A 32 -3.19 -7.05 13.20
N GLN A 33 -2.35 -7.77 13.91
CA GLN A 33 -2.07 -9.17 13.60
C GLN A 33 -3.27 -10.05 13.91
N GLN A 34 -3.65 -10.89 12.95
CA GLN A 34 -4.68 -11.92 13.09
C GLN A 34 -4.14 -13.25 12.55
N GLU A 35 -4.58 -14.36 13.16
CA GLU A 35 -4.27 -15.68 12.63
C GLU A 35 -4.87 -15.84 11.23
N SER A 36 -4.09 -16.42 10.31
CA SER A 36 -4.62 -16.81 9.00
C SER A 36 -5.68 -17.90 9.20
N ILE A 37 -6.83 -17.75 8.54
CA ILE A 37 -7.98 -18.66 8.69
C ILE A 37 -7.69 -20.02 8.02
N ASP A 38 -6.71 -20.08 7.12
CA ASP A 38 -6.46 -21.21 6.22
C ASP A 38 -5.45 -22.25 6.74
N ASP A 39 -5.07 -22.23 8.02
CA ASP A 39 -4.23 -23.29 8.59
C ASP A 39 -5.06 -24.31 9.40
N PRO A 40 -5.53 -25.42 8.77
CA PRO A 40 -6.33 -26.44 9.43
C PRO A 40 -5.56 -27.24 10.51
N TYR A 41 -4.24 -27.04 10.63
CA TYR A 41 -3.38 -27.73 11.59
C TYR A 41 -2.97 -26.86 12.78
N LYS A 42 -3.36 -25.58 12.80
CA LYS A 42 -3.03 -24.68 13.90
C LYS A 42 -3.87 -25.03 15.13
N GLN A 43 -3.26 -25.75 16.08
CA GLN A 43 -3.92 -26.05 17.34
C GLN A 43 -4.27 -24.74 18.06
N PRO A 44 -5.50 -24.61 18.61
CA PRO A 44 -5.87 -23.43 19.37
C PRO A 44 -4.89 -23.26 20.54
N SER A 45 -4.17 -22.13 20.58
CA SER A 45 -3.24 -21.85 21.66
C SER A 45 -3.96 -21.92 23.01
N PRO A 46 -3.42 -22.59 24.04
CA PRO A 46 -4.08 -22.71 25.33
C PRO A 46 -4.25 -21.32 25.95
N SER A 47 -5.49 -20.93 26.22
CA SER A 47 -5.80 -19.68 26.92
C SER A 47 -5.31 -19.75 28.36
N LYS A 48 -4.29 -18.96 28.73
CA LYS A 48 -4.16 -18.37 30.07
C LYS A 48 -2.99 -17.38 30.13
N GLY A 49 -3.33 -16.10 30.19
CA GLY A 49 -2.38 -15.03 30.47
C GLY A 49 -2.98 -13.69 30.11
N HIS A 50 -2.69 -12.66 30.91
CA HIS A 50 -2.93 -11.26 30.54
C HIS A 50 -2.20 -11.01 29.21
N ARG A 51 -2.92 -11.08 28.09
CA ARG A 51 -2.38 -10.66 26.80
C ARG A 51 -2.16 -9.16 26.91
N SER A 52 -0.90 -8.75 27.07
CA SER A 52 -0.48 -7.42 26.63
C SER A 52 -0.91 -7.29 25.17
N LEU A 53 -1.65 -6.22 24.86
CA LEU A 53 -2.07 -5.93 23.49
C LEU A 53 -0.83 -6.03 22.59
N PRO A 54 -0.90 -6.77 21.46
CA PRO A 54 0.18 -6.76 20.49
C PRO A 54 0.50 -5.31 20.16
N SER A 55 1.79 -4.96 20.14
CA SER A 55 2.18 -3.62 19.69
C SER A 55 1.66 -3.43 18.26
N PRO A 56 1.01 -2.29 17.95
CA PRO A 56 0.51 -2.06 16.62
C PRO A 56 1.67 -2.12 15.63
N ILE A 57 1.46 -2.83 14.53
CA ILE A 57 2.43 -2.86 13.43
C ILE A 57 2.16 -1.62 12.60
N VAL A 58 3.18 -0.77 12.48
CA VAL A 58 3.04 0.50 11.78
C VAL A 58 3.45 0.30 10.33
N CYS A 59 2.58 0.70 9.42
CA CYS A 59 2.81 0.74 7.98
C CYS A 59 2.75 2.20 7.52
N VAL A 60 3.66 2.61 6.64
CA VAL A 60 3.67 3.91 5.97
C VAL A 60 3.63 3.66 4.47
N ILE A 61 2.56 4.13 3.84
CA ILE A 61 2.37 4.07 2.40
C ILE A 61 2.83 5.40 1.83
N ASP A 62 3.89 5.38 1.01
CA ASP A 62 4.41 6.54 0.30
C ASP A 62 3.90 6.51 -1.15
N PHE A 63 2.91 7.36 -1.42
CA PHE A 63 2.27 7.45 -2.74
C PHE A 63 3.15 8.12 -3.79
N SER A 64 4.15 8.89 -3.37
CA SER A 64 5.09 9.54 -4.29
C SER A 64 6.13 8.55 -4.82
N LYS A 65 6.52 7.57 -4.00
CA LYS A 65 7.49 6.54 -4.37
C LYS A 65 6.86 5.21 -4.80
N GLY A 66 5.57 5.00 -4.52
CA GLY A 66 4.91 3.71 -4.78
C GLY A 66 5.42 2.61 -3.85
N THR A 67 5.75 2.94 -2.60
CA THR A 67 6.41 2.00 -1.65
C THR A 67 5.64 1.88 -0.35
N VAL A 68 5.77 0.71 0.28
CA VAL A 68 5.21 0.39 1.58
C VAL A 68 6.35 0.15 2.57
N GLN A 69 6.42 0.94 3.64
CA GLN A 69 7.39 0.74 4.72
C GLN A 69 6.67 0.21 5.95
N THR A 70 7.15 -0.90 6.52
CA THR A 70 6.46 -1.56 7.63
C THR A 70 7.44 -1.99 8.71
N THR A 71 6.97 -2.03 9.97
CA THR A 71 7.70 -2.62 11.09
C THR A 71 7.59 -4.15 11.14
N LEU A 72 6.96 -4.78 10.14
CA LEU A 72 6.91 -6.23 10.00
C LEU A 72 8.31 -6.82 9.82
N THR A 73 8.57 -7.92 10.53
CA THR A 73 9.79 -8.71 10.36
C THR A 73 9.60 -9.91 9.43
N SER A 74 8.35 -10.27 9.14
CA SER A 74 7.98 -11.36 8.23
C SER A 74 7.88 -10.86 6.81
N GLU A 75 8.23 -11.71 5.86
CA GLU A 75 8.03 -11.46 4.43
C GLU A 75 6.53 -11.37 4.11
N ILE A 76 6.16 -10.34 3.36
CA ILE A 76 4.80 -10.16 2.84
C ILE A 76 4.70 -10.93 1.53
N ILE A 77 3.75 -11.85 1.47
CA ILE A 77 3.43 -12.68 0.29
C ILE A 77 2.50 -11.90 -0.64
N SER A 78 1.54 -11.18 -0.08
CA SER A 78 0.60 -10.36 -0.86
C SER A 78 0.03 -9.18 -0.09
N TYR A 79 -0.33 -8.15 -0.86
CA TYR A 79 -1.05 -6.96 -0.45
C TYR A 79 -2.48 -7.05 -0.98
N GLU A 80 -3.45 -7.02 -0.09
CA GLU A 80 -4.86 -7.13 -0.44
C GLU A 80 -5.62 -5.88 -0.04
N ILE A 81 -6.56 -5.50 -0.90
CA ILE A 81 -7.53 -4.43 -0.68
C ILE A 81 -8.90 -5.10 -0.63
N TRP A 82 -9.59 -4.91 0.48
CA TRP A 82 -10.93 -5.41 0.73
C TRP A 82 -11.88 -4.22 0.89
N ASP A 83 -13.18 -4.46 0.72
CA ASP A 83 -14.19 -3.49 1.14
C ASP A 83 -14.06 -3.14 2.63
N SER A 84 -14.72 -2.06 3.06
CA SER A 84 -14.65 -1.57 4.46
C SER A 84 -15.08 -2.62 5.49
N ASP A 85 -15.92 -3.56 5.07
CA ASP A 85 -16.54 -4.55 5.95
C ASP A 85 -15.75 -5.87 5.96
N GLY A 86 -14.69 -5.98 5.15
CA GLY A 86 -13.85 -7.17 5.01
C GLY A 86 -14.57 -8.37 4.35
N THR A 87 -15.65 -8.12 3.62
CA THR A 87 -16.53 -9.14 3.01
C THR A 87 -16.08 -9.52 1.61
N ALA A 88 -15.73 -8.54 0.77
CA ALA A 88 -15.28 -8.76 -0.60
C ALA A 88 -13.84 -8.31 -0.82
N LEU A 89 -13.05 -9.17 -1.47
CA LEU A 89 -11.74 -8.84 -2.00
C LEU A 89 -11.93 -7.92 -3.23
N VAL A 90 -11.37 -6.72 -3.17
CA VAL A 90 -11.39 -5.74 -4.27
C VAL A 90 -10.21 -6.01 -5.21
N ALA A 91 -9.01 -6.20 -4.66
CA ALA A 91 -7.80 -6.47 -5.44
C ALA A 91 -6.72 -7.14 -4.58
N GLN A 92 -5.79 -7.84 -5.25
CA GLN A 92 -4.62 -8.47 -4.64
C GLN A 92 -3.39 -8.23 -5.52
N TYR A 93 -2.26 -7.93 -4.88
CA TYR A 93 -0.98 -7.65 -5.52
C TYR A 93 0.16 -8.34 -4.78
N ILE A 94 1.25 -8.60 -5.50
CA ILE A 94 2.52 -9.09 -4.91
C ILE A 94 3.51 -7.93 -4.79
N ASP A 95 3.47 -7.00 -5.76
CA ASP A 95 4.40 -5.88 -5.83
C ASP A 95 3.80 -4.60 -5.23
N GLU A 96 4.60 -3.89 -4.42
CA GLU A 96 4.19 -2.64 -3.77
C GLU A 96 3.76 -1.54 -4.75
N PRO A 97 4.46 -1.28 -5.87
CA PRO A 97 4.11 -0.17 -6.76
C PRO A 97 2.71 -0.32 -7.37
N ASP A 98 2.30 -1.54 -7.70
CA ASP A 98 0.99 -1.81 -8.28
C ASP A 98 -0.13 -1.65 -7.24
N PHE A 99 0.12 -2.14 -6.02
CA PHE A 99 -0.77 -1.94 -4.87
C PHE A 99 -0.97 -0.44 -4.58
N VAL A 100 0.11 0.32 -4.44
CA VAL A 100 0.05 1.76 -4.17
C VAL A 100 -0.58 2.51 -5.35
N GLY A 101 -0.29 2.08 -6.58
CA GLY A 101 -0.91 2.59 -7.80
C GLY A 101 -2.43 2.52 -7.76
N LEU A 102 -3.00 1.38 -7.35
CA LEU A 102 -4.46 1.29 -7.20
C LEU A 102 -4.99 2.23 -6.12
N LEU A 103 -4.29 2.39 -4.99
CA LEU A 103 -4.71 3.31 -3.93
C LEU A 103 -4.71 4.78 -4.39
N CYS A 104 -3.92 5.15 -5.39
CA CYS A 104 -4.00 6.48 -6.03
C CYS A 104 -5.27 6.67 -6.89
N ASP A 105 -5.90 5.58 -7.32
CA ASP A 105 -6.98 5.58 -8.30
C ASP A 105 -8.37 5.39 -7.68
N VAL A 106 -8.43 4.95 -6.42
CA VAL A 106 -9.67 4.76 -5.68
C VAL A 106 -9.84 5.80 -4.56
N SER A 107 -11.07 5.94 -4.07
CA SER A 107 -11.44 6.83 -2.97
C SER A 107 -12.44 6.15 -2.05
N GLY A 108 -12.42 6.48 -0.77
CA GLY A 108 -13.31 5.89 0.24
C GLY A 108 -12.56 5.09 1.31
N LEU A 109 -13.32 4.32 2.09
CA LEU A 109 -12.80 3.51 3.19
C LEU A 109 -12.56 2.07 2.72
N TYR A 110 -11.35 1.57 2.94
CA TYR A 110 -10.95 0.21 2.59
C TYR A 110 -10.27 -0.48 3.76
N GLN A 111 -10.36 -1.80 3.77
CA GLN A 111 -9.55 -2.63 4.64
C GLN A 111 -8.32 -3.10 3.84
N LEU A 112 -7.13 -2.93 4.42
CA LEU A 112 -5.88 -3.44 3.90
C LEU A 112 -5.53 -4.73 4.64
N ARG A 113 -5.13 -5.78 3.91
CA ARG A 113 -4.58 -7.00 4.51
C ARG A 113 -3.21 -7.31 3.91
N PHE A 114 -2.20 -7.42 4.75
CA PHE A 114 -0.87 -7.91 4.35
C PHE A 114 -0.76 -9.35 4.77
N ILE A 115 -0.60 -10.25 3.81
CA ILE A 115 -0.58 -11.69 4.04
C ILE A 115 0.88 -12.13 4.16
N THR A 116 1.18 -12.89 5.21
CA THR A 116 2.45 -13.58 5.38
C THR A 116 2.21 -15.07 5.52
N GLU A 117 3.27 -15.85 5.60
CA GLU A 117 3.16 -17.32 5.74
C GLU A 117 2.34 -17.74 6.98
N SER A 118 2.42 -16.97 8.07
CA SER A 118 1.87 -17.37 9.38
C SER A 118 0.66 -16.57 9.84
N TYR A 119 0.48 -15.36 9.31
CA TYR A 119 -0.48 -14.38 9.80
C TYR A 119 -1.01 -13.48 8.68
N GLN A 120 -2.15 -12.85 8.94
CA GLN A 120 -2.62 -11.71 8.18
C GLN A 120 -2.57 -10.46 9.07
N TYR A 121 -2.21 -9.33 8.48
CA TYR A 121 -2.11 -8.06 9.19
C TYR A 121 -3.11 -7.08 8.61
N ILE A 122 -4.09 -6.70 9.43
CA ILE A 122 -5.29 -5.99 8.97
C ILE A 122 -5.26 -4.55 9.47
N GLY A 123 -5.41 -3.60 8.55
CA GLY A 123 -5.59 -2.19 8.85
C GLY A 123 -6.68 -1.56 7.99
N TYR A 124 -6.95 -0.29 8.23
CA TYR A 124 -7.96 0.46 7.51
C TYR A 124 -7.37 1.76 6.98
N ILE A 125 -7.79 2.14 5.78
CA ILE A 125 -7.36 3.36 5.12
C ILE A 125 -8.57 4.11 4.57
N GLU A 126 -8.63 5.41 4.84
CA GLU A 126 -9.60 6.32 4.24
C GLU A 126 -8.86 7.18 3.21
N LEU A 127 -9.26 7.04 1.94
CA LEU A 127 -8.67 7.75 0.82
C LEU A 127 -9.58 8.91 0.40
N PRO A 128 -9.04 10.14 0.24
CA PRO A 128 -9.84 11.28 -0.15
C PRO A 128 -10.43 11.09 -1.56
N GLY A 129 -11.64 11.59 -1.78
CA GLY A 129 -12.21 11.74 -3.11
C GLY A 129 -11.40 12.73 -3.95
N LYS A 130 -11.21 12.42 -5.24
CA LYS A 130 -10.61 13.34 -6.22
C LYS A 130 -11.52 14.53 -6.52
#